data_AF-A0A926KJ16-F1
#
_entry.id   AF-A0A926KJ16-F1
#
_cell.length_a   1.000
_cell.length_b   1.000
_cell.length_c   1.000
_cell.angle_alpha   90.00
_cell.angle_beta   90.00
_cell.angle_gamma   90.00
#
_symmetry.space_group_name_H-M   'P 1'
#
loop_
_entity.id
_entity.type
_entity.pdbx_description
1 polymer ?
#
loop_
_entity_poly.entity_id
_entity_poly.type
_entity_poly.pdbx_seq_one_letter_code
_entity_poly.pdbx_strand_id
1 'polypeptide(L)'
;MDLKEVQACLRDLDRDAPDAVSRALARYLTVRSVGYIEAVRDDLADLYASVTGHPRLHRRIVHHLRGGLGATPEQLLTFVGSFDKDWRIALEAVLDADDQSLRGQLGAMVAARKKIAHGDGDQVTSGRALAWSDAALQLGKELNKLFDPV
;
A
#
# COMPACT_ATOMS: atom_id res chain seq x y z
N MET A 1 -3.30 -12.42 9.80
CA MET A 1 -2.05 -12.64 9.06
C MET A 1 -1.51 -11.30 8.61
N ASP A 2 -0.36 -10.92 9.16
CA ASP A 2 0.41 -9.73 8.77
C ASP A 2 0.92 -9.88 7.31
N LEU A 3 1.18 -8.78 6.61
CA LEU A 3 1.66 -8.82 5.22
C LEU A 3 2.93 -9.65 5.08
N LYS A 4 3.86 -9.55 6.04
CA LYS A 4 5.11 -10.33 6.07
C LYS A 4 4.88 -11.82 6.27
N GLU A 5 3.89 -12.20 7.08
CA GLU A 5 3.54 -13.60 7.28
C GLU A 5 3.03 -14.23 5.98
N VAL A 6 2.16 -13.52 5.24
CA VAL A 6 1.67 -13.99 3.93
C VAL A 6 2.82 -14.09 2.92
N GLN A 7 3.74 -13.12 2.96
CA GLN A 7 4.93 -13.12 2.12
C GLN A 7 5.81 -14.34 2.40
N ALA A 8 6.05 -14.67 3.67
CA ALA A 8 6.79 -15.86 4.08
C ALA A 8 6.09 -17.14 3.61
N CYS A 9 4.78 -17.27 3.82
CA CYS A 9 4.01 -18.42 3.35
C CYS A 9 4.15 -18.66 1.83
N LEU A 10 4.24 -17.60 1.02
CA LEU A 10 4.42 -17.74 -0.42
C LEU A 10 5.88 -18.04 -0.81
N ARG A 11 6.87 -17.51 -0.08
CA ARG A 11 8.30 -17.79 -0.31
C ARG A 11 8.66 -19.23 0.05
N ASP A 12 8.10 -19.71 1.15
CA ASP A 12 8.40 -21.02 1.74
C ASP A 12 7.40 -22.10 1.27
N LEU A 13 6.56 -21.79 0.28
CA LEU A 13 5.60 -22.73 -0.26
C LEU A 13 6.36 -23.94 -0.83
N ASP A 14 5.93 -25.13 -0.43
CA ASP A 14 6.48 -26.39 -0.91
C ASP A 14 6.47 -26.44 -2.44
N ARG A 15 7.55 -26.93 -3.04
CA ARG A 15 7.68 -27.10 -4.50
C ARG A 15 6.69 -28.12 -5.04
N ASP A 16 6.28 -29.07 -4.20
CA ASP A 16 5.28 -30.08 -4.56
C ASP A 16 3.84 -29.59 -4.35
N ALA A 17 3.64 -28.35 -3.85
CA ALA A 17 2.31 -27.78 -3.71
C ALA A 17 1.65 -27.59 -5.09
N PRO A 18 0.33 -27.85 -5.22
CA PRO A 18 -0.36 -27.62 -6.47
C PRO A 18 -0.26 -26.15 -6.93
N ASP A 19 -0.04 -25.91 -8.22
CA ASP A 19 0.06 -24.55 -8.78
C ASP A 19 -1.11 -23.64 -8.41
N ALA A 20 -2.30 -24.21 -8.24
CA ALA A 20 -3.49 -23.49 -7.82
C ALA A 20 -3.32 -22.80 -6.46
N VAL A 21 -2.58 -23.43 -5.53
CA VAL A 21 -2.27 -22.88 -4.20
C VAL A 21 -1.33 -21.69 -4.34
N SER A 22 -0.25 -21.82 -5.12
CA SER A 22 0.70 -20.74 -5.38
C SER A 22 0.02 -19.52 -6.02
N ARG A 23 -0.85 -19.75 -7.02
CA ARG A 23 -1.65 -18.67 -7.64
C ARG A 23 -2.61 -18.03 -6.65
N ALA A 24 -3.30 -18.81 -5.81
CA ALA A 24 -4.23 -18.28 -4.81
C ALA A 24 -3.49 -17.41 -3.78
N LEU A 25 -2.34 -17.87 -3.28
CA LEU A 25 -1.50 -17.11 -2.36
C LEU A 25 -0.93 -15.84 -3.00
N ALA A 26 -0.48 -15.89 -4.26
CA ALA A 26 0.01 -14.72 -4.97
C ALA A 26 -1.07 -13.64 -5.15
N ARG A 27 -2.30 -14.04 -5.47
CA ARG A 27 -3.46 -13.14 -5.54
C ARG A 27 -3.79 -12.55 -4.18
N TYR A 28 -3.84 -13.39 -3.16
CA TYR A 28 -4.12 -12.95 -1.80
C TYR A 28 -3.07 -11.95 -1.30
N LEU A 29 -1.78 -12.25 -1.49
CA LEU A 29 -0.68 -11.35 -1.16
C LEU A 29 -0.83 -10.01 -1.89
N THR A 30 -1.15 -10.01 -3.18
CA THR A 30 -1.37 -8.77 -3.94
C THR A 30 -2.51 -7.92 -3.35
N VAL A 31 -3.65 -8.54 -3.02
CA VAL A 31 -4.78 -7.84 -2.38
C VAL A 31 -4.37 -7.29 -1.02
N ARG A 32 -3.63 -8.07 -0.23
CA ARG A 32 -3.13 -7.65 1.09
C ARG A 32 -2.10 -6.53 1.01
N SER A 33 -1.21 -6.52 0.01
CA SER A 33 -0.22 -5.46 -0.20
C SER A 33 -0.90 -4.10 -0.41
N VAL A 34 -1.94 -4.06 -1.25
CA VAL A 34 -2.67 -2.80 -1.48
C VAL A 34 -3.46 -2.39 -0.24
N GLY A 35 -4.15 -3.34 0.41
CA GLY A 35 -4.89 -3.06 1.65
C GLY A 35 -3.98 -2.61 2.80
N TYR A 36 -2.73 -3.10 2.86
CA TYR A 36 -1.73 -2.64 3.80
C TYR A 36 -1.38 -1.16 3.58
N ILE A 37 -1.15 -0.73 2.33
CA ILE A 37 -0.85 0.68 2.02
C ILE A 37 -2.01 1.58 2.44
N GLU A 38 -3.25 1.18 2.12
CA GLU A 38 -4.46 1.93 2.49
C GLU A 38 -4.58 2.05 4.02
N ALA A 39 -4.40 0.95 4.75
CA ALA A 39 -4.47 0.94 6.21
C ALA A 39 -3.37 1.81 6.84
N VAL A 40 -2.12 1.63 6.43
CA VAL A 40 -0.98 2.39 6.97
C VAL A 40 -1.15 3.88 6.73
N ARG A 41 -1.56 4.28 5.52
CA ARG A 41 -1.84 5.69 5.21
C ARG A 41 -2.90 6.27 6.15
N ASP A 42 -4.02 5.57 6.30
CA ASP A 42 -5.16 6.06 7.08
C ASP A 42 -4.81 6.13 8.58
N ASP A 43 -4.12 5.11 9.12
CA ASP A 43 -3.71 5.04 10.52
C ASP A 43 -2.67 6.12 10.86
N LEU A 44 -1.69 6.35 9.98
CA LEU A 44 -0.68 7.40 10.16
C LEU A 44 -1.28 8.80 10.10
N ALA A 45 -2.18 9.04 9.17
CA ALA A 45 -2.86 10.33 9.06
C ALA A 45 -3.75 10.62 10.28
N ASP A 46 -4.45 9.59 10.77
CA ASP A 46 -5.24 9.67 12.00
C ASP A 46 -4.36 9.98 13.22
N LEU A 47 -3.25 9.26 13.37
CA LEU A 47 -2.27 9.49 14.42
C LEU A 47 -1.71 10.92 14.36
N TYR A 48 -1.20 11.35 13.22
CA TYR A 48 -0.65 12.70 13.04
C TYR A 48 -1.67 13.76 13.41
N ALA A 49 -2.90 13.67 12.90
CA ALA A 49 -3.97 14.62 13.20
C ALA A 49 -4.38 14.62 14.69
N SER A 50 -4.29 13.47 15.37
CA SER A 50 -4.59 13.35 16.80
C SER A 50 -3.52 13.99 17.70
N VAL A 51 -2.26 13.99 17.25
CA VAL A 51 -1.10 14.50 18.01
C VAL A 51 -0.90 16.00 17.76
N THR A 52 -1.00 16.43 16.50
CA THR A 52 -0.71 17.83 16.11
C THR A 52 -1.93 18.73 16.13
N GLY A 53 -3.13 18.17 15.94
CA GLY A 53 -4.37 18.90 15.81
C GLY A 53 -5.09 19.14 17.15
N HIS A 54 -5.97 20.15 17.17
CA HIS A 54 -6.87 20.33 18.31
C HIS A 54 -7.88 19.15 18.38
N PRO A 55 -8.12 18.53 19.55
CA PRO A 55 -8.94 17.31 19.66
C PRO A 55 -10.36 17.42 19.07
N ARG A 56 -10.97 18.61 19.12
CA ARG A 56 -12.29 18.85 18.50
C ARG A 56 -12.27 18.80 16.97
N LEU A 57 -11.18 19.25 16.34
CA LEU A 57 -11.02 19.20 14.89
C LEU A 57 -10.71 17.77 14.45
N HIS A 58 -9.83 17.07 15.17
CA HIS A 58 -9.55 15.65 14.95
C HIS A 58 -10.83 14.80 14.92
N ARG A 59 -11.68 14.91 15.95
CA ARG A 59 -12.98 14.21 16.01
C ARG A 59 -13.90 14.52 14.82
N ARG A 60 -13.82 15.73 14.25
CA ARG A 60 -14.63 16.13 13.09
C ARG A 60 -14.10 15.52 11.79
N ILE A 61 -12.80 15.37 11.65
CA ILE A 61 -12.16 14.98 10.38
C ILE A 61 -11.81 13.49 10.30
N VAL A 62 -11.66 12.78 11.42
CA VAL A 62 -11.24 11.37 11.44
C VAL A 62 -12.12 10.46 10.58
N HIS A 63 -13.43 10.71 10.54
CA HIS A 63 -14.37 9.96 9.71
C HIS A 63 -14.16 10.18 8.19
N HIS A 64 -13.58 11.32 7.81
CA HIS A 64 -13.28 11.65 6.41
C HIS A 64 -11.88 11.16 5.99
N LEU A 65 -10.95 11.01 6.92
CA LEU A 65 -9.60 10.49 6.65
C LEU A 65 -9.64 9.04 6.16
N ARG A 66 -10.57 8.23 6.66
CA ARG A 66 -10.74 6.81 6.31
C ARG A 66 -11.63 6.60 5.07
N GLY A 67 -11.93 7.65 4.32
CA GLY A 67 -12.96 7.71 3.27
C GLY A 67 -12.67 6.95 1.96
N GLY A 68 -11.65 6.09 1.91
CA GLY A 68 -11.50 5.15 0.78
C GLY A 68 -11.00 5.76 -0.53
N LEU A 69 -10.19 6.83 -0.49
CA LEU A 69 -9.31 7.13 -1.61
C LEU A 69 -8.44 5.88 -1.80
N GLY A 70 -8.47 5.24 -2.97
CA GLY A 70 -7.64 4.06 -3.21
C GLY A 70 -6.14 4.37 -3.07
N ALA A 71 -5.28 3.38 -3.33
CA ALA A 71 -3.83 3.56 -3.24
C ALA A 71 -3.11 3.71 -4.59
N THR A 72 -3.75 4.25 -5.65
CA THR A 72 -2.98 4.56 -6.87
C THR A 72 -1.90 5.61 -6.57
N PRO A 73 -0.81 5.70 -7.38
CA PRO A 73 0.23 6.71 -7.15
C PRO A 73 -0.34 8.13 -7.00
N GLU A 74 -1.22 8.56 -7.92
CA GLU A 74 -1.81 9.91 -7.84
C GLU A 74 -2.74 10.07 -6.63
N GLN A 75 -3.45 9.02 -6.22
CA GLN A 75 -4.30 9.08 -5.02
C GLN A 75 -3.46 9.26 -3.76
N LEU A 76 -2.31 8.58 -3.65
CA LEU A 76 -1.38 8.78 -2.53
C LEU A 76 -0.77 10.20 -2.56
N LEU A 77 -0.30 10.67 -3.72
CA LEU A 77 0.27 12.02 -3.86
C LEU A 77 -0.75 13.12 -3.53
N THR A 78 -1.99 12.96 -3.98
CA THR A 78 -3.09 13.87 -3.66
C THR A 78 -3.41 13.85 -2.17
N PHE A 79 -3.47 12.66 -1.56
CA PHE A 79 -3.74 12.52 -0.15
C PHE A 79 -2.65 13.17 0.71
N VAL A 80 -1.39 12.81 0.50
CA VAL A 80 -0.25 13.38 1.24
C VAL A 80 -0.15 14.90 1.01
N GLY A 81 -0.33 15.34 -0.24
CA GLY A 81 -0.32 16.76 -0.59
C GLY A 81 -1.44 17.59 0.04
N SER A 82 -2.51 16.95 0.51
CA SER A 82 -3.58 17.64 1.24
C SER A 82 -3.18 18.01 2.68
N PHE A 83 -2.15 17.36 3.24
CA PHE A 83 -1.56 17.70 4.53
C PHE A 83 -0.44 18.73 4.34
N ASP A 84 0.49 18.46 3.43
CA ASP A 84 1.63 19.33 3.16
C ASP A 84 2.11 19.16 1.71
N LYS A 85 2.34 20.28 1.03
CA LYS A 85 2.83 20.30 -0.36
C LYS A 85 4.26 19.77 -0.46
N ASP A 86 5.11 20.02 0.52
CA ASP A 86 6.50 19.57 0.51
C ASP A 86 6.57 18.05 0.71
N TRP A 87 5.64 17.48 1.48
CA TRP A 87 5.52 16.03 1.63
C TRP A 87 5.07 15.35 0.34
N ARG A 88 4.18 15.99 -0.45
CA ARG A 88 3.85 15.51 -1.80
C ARG A 88 5.10 15.45 -2.67
N ILE A 89 5.90 16.51 -2.69
CA ILE A 89 7.13 16.59 -3.50
C ILE A 89 8.12 15.50 -3.06
N ALA A 90 8.30 15.30 -1.75
CA ALA A 90 9.17 14.26 -1.21
C ALA A 90 8.71 12.85 -1.62
N LEU A 91 7.41 12.55 -1.48
CA LEU A 91 6.86 11.26 -1.91
C LEU A 91 6.95 11.05 -3.42
N GLU A 92 6.70 12.11 -4.21
CA GLU A 92 6.82 12.06 -5.67
C GLU A 92 8.24 11.74 -6.11
N ALA A 93 9.24 12.37 -5.49
CA ALA A 93 10.65 12.07 -5.76
C ALA A 93 11.00 10.60 -5.45
N VAL A 94 10.46 10.03 -4.37
CA VAL A 94 10.64 8.61 -4.03
C VAL A 94 9.96 7.69 -5.05
N LEU A 95 8.76 8.03 -5.50
CA LEU A 95 8.02 7.25 -6.49
C LEU A 95 8.70 7.27 -7.86
N ASP A 96 9.28 8.42 -8.24
CA ASP A 96 9.89 8.64 -9.55
C ASP A 96 11.36 8.22 -9.61
N ALA A 97 11.98 7.88 -8.48
CA ALA A 97 13.32 7.31 -8.41
C ALA A 97 13.42 5.96 -9.15
N ASP A 98 14.65 5.58 -9.50
CA ASP A 98 15.00 4.30 -10.15
C ASP A 98 14.09 3.97 -11.34
N ASP A 99 14.05 4.89 -12.32
CA ASP A 99 13.19 4.80 -13.52
C ASP A 99 11.72 4.55 -13.20
N GLN A 100 11.22 5.19 -12.13
CA GLN A 100 9.83 5.07 -11.66
C GLN A 100 9.42 3.64 -11.28
N SER A 101 10.38 2.79 -10.90
CA SER A 101 10.13 1.38 -10.57
C SER A 101 9.06 1.24 -9.48
N LEU A 102 9.17 2.01 -8.38
CA LEU A 102 8.21 1.93 -7.28
C LEU A 102 6.82 2.42 -7.68
N ARG A 103 6.75 3.54 -8.45
CA ARG A 103 5.49 4.04 -9.02
C ARG A 103 4.81 3.02 -9.92
N GLY A 104 5.59 2.38 -10.81
CA GLY A 104 5.12 1.35 -11.72
C GLY A 104 4.58 0.13 -10.97
N GLN A 105 5.30 -0.33 -9.95
CA GLN A 105 4.87 -1.44 -9.10
C GLN A 105 3.57 -1.12 -8.34
N LEU A 106 3.45 0.09 -7.77
CA LEU A 106 2.24 0.56 -7.10
C LEU A 106 1.03 0.60 -8.05
N GLY A 107 1.19 1.22 -9.21
CA GLY A 107 0.14 1.28 -10.23
C GLY A 107 -0.30 -0.12 -10.67
N ALA A 108 0.68 -1.01 -10.93
CA ALA A 108 0.42 -2.37 -11.37
C ALA A 108 -0.27 -3.22 -10.30
N MET A 109 0.14 -3.14 -9.03
CA MET A 109 -0.49 -3.91 -7.95
C MET A 109 -1.94 -3.46 -7.70
N VAL A 110 -2.22 -2.16 -7.75
CA VAL A 110 -3.58 -1.63 -7.59
C VAL A 110 -4.48 -2.05 -8.74
N ALA A 111 -3.96 -2.02 -9.97
CA ALA A 111 -4.67 -2.53 -11.14
C ALA A 111 -4.93 -4.04 -11.04
N ALA A 112 -3.95 -4.81 -10.57
CA ALA A 112 -4.07 -6.25 -10.37
C ALA A 112 -5.12 -6.59 -9.30
N ARG A 113 -5.15 -5.89 -8.16
CA ARG A 113 -6.21 -6.04 -7.14
C ARG A 113 -7.59 -5.90 -7.74
N LYS A 114 -7.80 -4.85 -8.56
CA LYS A 114 -9.08 -4.64 -9.24
C LYS A 114 -9.44 -5.84 -10.11
N LYS A 115 -8.51 -6.34 -10.94
CA LYS A 115 -8.77 -7.51 -11.79
C LYS A 115 -9.07 -8.78 -10.98
N ILE A 116 -8.31 -9.05 -9.92
CA ILE A 116 -8.56 -10.18 -9.00
C ILE A 116 -9.99 -10.14 -8.45
N ALA A 117 -10.46 -8.97 -8.02
CA ALA A 117 -11.81 -8.81 -7.49
C ALA A 117 -12.93 -9.15 -8.50
N HIS A 118 -12.65 -9.05 -9.81
CA HIS A 118 -13.57 -9.41 -10.88
C HIS A 118 -13.37 -10.85 -11.39
N GLY A 119 -12.45 -11.63 -10.80
CA GLY A 119 -12.12 -12.99 -11.24
C GLY A 119 -10.93 -13.10 -12.20
N ASP A 120 -10.44 -11.99 -12.75
CA ASP A 120 -9.40 -11.95 -13.79
C ASP A 120 -7.97 -11.84 -13.22
N GLY A 121 -7.64 -12.71 -12.26
CA GLY A 121 -6.37 -12.69 -11.51
C GLY A 121 -5.22 -13.51 -12.10
N ASP A 122 -5.34 -14.03 -13.32
CA ASP A 122 -4.41 -15.05 -13.87
C ASP A 122 -3.00 -14.50 -14.15
N GLN A 123 -2.85 -13.19 -14.29
CA GLN A 123 -1.58 -12.53 -14.63
C GLN A 123 -0.67 -12.25 -13.41
N VAL A 124 -1.11 -12.61 -12.21
CA VAL A 124 -0.35 -12.41 -10.97
C VAL A 124 0.48 -13.66 -10.68
N THR A 125 1.79 -13.54 -10.91
CA THR A 125 2.77 -14.58 -10.55
C THR A 125 3.27 -14.36 -9.13
N SER A 126 3.80 -15.41 -8.50
CA SER A 126 4.38 -15.35 -7.16
C SER A 126 5.53 -14.35 -7.08
N GLY A 127 6.41 -14.30 -8.09
CA GLY A 127 7.48 -13.30 -8.16
C GLY A 127 6.96 -11.86 -8.19
N ARG A 128 5.90 -11.57 -8.96
CA ARG A 128 5.27 -10.23 -8.97
C ARG A 128 4.63 -9.90 -7.63
N ALA A 129 3.90 -10.85 -7.05
CA ALA A 129 3.23 -10.64 -5.76
C ALA A 129 4.25 -10.34 -4.64
N LEU A 130 5.38 -11.04 -4.62
CA LEU A 130 6.47 -10.81 -3.67
C LEU A 130 7.13 -9.45 -3.87
N ALA A 131 7.46 -9.08 -5.11
CA ALA A 131 8.02 -7.76 -5.42
C ALA A 131 7.06 -6.64 -5.00
N TRP A 132 5.76 -6.78 -5.29
CA TRP A 132 4.75 -5.82 -4.89
C TRP A 132 4.54 -5.73 -3.37
N SER A 133 4.67 -6.84 -2.64
CA SER A 133 4.64 -6.78 -1.17
C SER A 133 5.86 -6.07 -0.60
N ASP A 134 7.06 -6.26 -1.19
CA ASP A 134 8.26 -5.54 -0.78
C ASP A 134 8.10 -4.03 -1.05
N ALA A 135 7.58 -3.66 -2.22
CA ALA A 135 7.24 -2.27 -2.55
C ALA A 135 6.19 -1.67 -1.60
N ALA A 136 5.16 -2.43 -1.22
CA ALA A 136 4.16 -1.97 -0.26
C ALA A 136 4.78 -1.70 1.12
N LEU A 137 5.66 -2.60 1.60
CA LEU A 137 6.39 -2.38 2.85
C LEU A 137 7.32 -1.18 2.78
N GLN A 138 8.02 -0.97 1.65
CA GLN A 138 8.83 0.21 1.41
C GLN A 138 7.97 1.49 1.48
N LEU A 139 6.86 1.54 0.74
CA LEU A 139 5.94 2.69 0.78
C LEU A 139 5.40 2.96 2.18
N GLY A 140 5.07 1.92 2.95
CA GLY A 140 4.66 2.09 4.34
C GLY A 140 5.72 2.79 5.20
N LYS A 141 7.01 2.49 5.00
CA LYS A 141 8.11 3.19 5.68
C LYS A 141 8.23 4.65 5.25
N GLU A 142 8.09 4.92 3.96
CA GLU A 142 8.18 6.29 3.42
C GLU A 142 7.00 7.15 3.90
N LEU A 143 5.79 6.59 3.92
CA LEU A 143 4.63 7.26 4.52
C LEU A 143 4.85 7.52 6.01
N ASN A 144 5.42 6.57 6.76
CA ASN A 144 5.73 6.77 8.17
C ASN A 144 6.65 7.98 8.37
N LYS A 145 7.73 8.12 7.58
CA LYS A 145 8.65 9.26 7.70
C LYS A 145 7.98 10.62 7.50
N LEU A 146 6.93 10.69 6.68
CA LEU A 146 6.20 11.92 6.41
C LEU A 146 5.22 12.25 7.55
N PHE A 147 4.52 11.24 8.07
CA PHE A 147 3.47 11.42 9.08
C PHE A 147 3.95 11.26 10.53
N ASP A 148 5.20 10.84 10.77
CA ASP A 148 5.75 10.70 12.13
C ASP A 148 5.74 12.06 12.83
N PRO A 149 4.94 12.25 13.89
CA PRO A 149 4.87 13.53 14.58
C PRO A 149 6.03 13.76 15.55
N VAL A 150 6.98 12.82 15.67
CA VAL A 150 8.10 12.81 16.62
C VAL A 150 9.41 13.23 15.98
#